data_AF-A0A9C7PP43-F1
#
_entry.id   AF-A0A9C7PP43-F1
#
_cell.length_a   1.000
_cell.length_b   1.000
_cell.length_c   1.000
_cell.angle_alpha   90.00
_cell.angle_beta   90.00
_cell.angle_gamma   90.00
#
_symmetry.space_group_name_H-M   'P 1'
#
loop_
_entity.id
_entity.type
_entity.pdbx_description
1 polymer ?
#
loop_
_entity_poly.entity_id
_entity_poly.type
_entity_poly.pdbx_seq_one_letter_code
_entity_poly.pdbx_strand_id
1 'polypeptide(L)'
;MSSARTTAMLFTVLIGALIFSNFVNRAGLPIGLLDFVTGADMSPLMVLLVILAIYIVLGCVFESLSMLLLTIPIFFPVVQGLGYAGMGPEEILVWFGVIAVVVTEISLITPPVGLNVFVLAGVLKDVKTTTVFKGVTPFWCVDIIRLLILLTLPAYVLLLPNWLYH
;
A
#
# COMPACT_ATOMS: atom_id res chain seq x y z
N MET A 1 -29.33 -8.92 -3.23
CA MET A 1 -28.52 -9.48 -4.33
C MET A 1 -27.21 -8.71 -4.58
N SER A 2 -27.19 -7.38 -4.45
CA SER A 2 -25.97 -6.56 -4.60
C SER A 2 -24.83 -6.95 -3.63
N SER A 3 -25.12 -7.12 -2.34
CA SER A 3 -24.08 -7.47 -1.35
C SER A 3 -23.43 -8.83 -1.63
N ALA A 4 -24.21 -9.84 -2.00
CA ALA A 4 -23.70 -11.17 -2.35
C ALA A 4 -22.76 -11.11 -3.58
N ARG A 5 -23.05 -10.24 -4.55
CA ARG A 5 -22.20 -10.03 -5.74
C ARG A 5 -20.88 -9.36 -5.34
N THR A 6 -20.91 -8.32 -4.51
CA THR A 6 -19.69 -7.65 -4.03
C THR A 6 -18.81 -8.60 -3.23
N THR A 7 -19.41 -9.36 -2.31
CA THR A 7 -18.70 -10.39 -1.54
C THR A 7 -18.08 -11.45 -2.46
N ALA A 8 -18.81 -11.93 -3.48
CA ALA A 8 -18.27 -12.90 -4.44
C ALA A 8 -17.07 -12.35 -5.24
N MET A 9 -17.11 -11.08 -5.65
CA MET A 9 -15.97 -10.42 -6.32
C MET A 9 -14.75 -10.34 -5.39
N LEU A 10 -14.94 -9.90 -4.15
CA LEU A 10 -13.88 -9.82 -3.15
C LEU A 10 -13.24 -11.20 -2.89
N PHE A 11 -14.04 -12.25 -2.71
CA PHE A 11 -13.53 -13.60 -2.53
C PHE A 11 -12.80 -14.12 -3.76
N THR A 12 -13.25 -13.78 -4.96
CA THR A 12 -12.57 -14.17 -6.21
C THR A 12 -11.18 -13.52 -6.30
N VAL A 13 -11.07 -12.23 -5.97
CA VAL A 13 -9.78 -11.52 -5.91
C VAL A 13 -8.88 -12.13 -4.83
N LEU A 14 -9.43 -12.42 -3.64
CA LEU A 14 -8.69 -13.08 -2.54
C LEU A 14 -8.11 -14.43 -2.97
N ILE A 15 -8.91 -15.29 -3.59
CA ILE A 15 -8.46 -16.60 -4.08
C ILE A 15 -7.37 -16.43 -5.14
N GLY A 16 -7.56 -15.52 -6.10
CA GLY A 16 -6.55 -15.21 -7.12
C GLY A 16 -5.24 -14.72 -6.51
N ALA A 17 -5.31 -13.84 -5.52
CA ALA A 17 -4.16 -13.32 -4.80
C ALA A 17 -3.42 -14.40 -4.01
N LEU A 18 -4.13 -15.36 -3.39
CA LEU A 18 -3.50 -16.49 -2.70
C LEU A 18 -2.75 -17.42 -3.66
N ILE A 19 -3.35 -17.72 -4.82
CA ILE A 19 -2.70 -18.52 -5.86
C ILE A 19 -1.48 -17.78 -6.41
N PHE A 20 -1.62 -16.48 -6.70
CA PHE A 20 -0.54 -15.63 -7.18
C PHE A 20 0.60 -15.52 -6.17
N SER A 21 0.30 -15.34 -4.89
CA SER A 21 1.27 -15.35 -3.79
C SER A 21 2.09 -16.65 -3.79
N ASN A 22 1.43 -17.80 -3.89
CA ASN A 22 2.13 -19.08 -3.98
C ASN A 22 3.02 -19.18 -5.22
N PHE A 23 2.54 -18.71 -6.36
CA PHE A 23 3.32 -18.68 -7.59
C PHE A 23 4.55 -17.79 -7.47
N VAL A 24 4.39 -16.54 -7.00
CA VAL A 24 5.46 -15.57 -6.78
C VAL A 24 6.54 -16.12 -5.86
N ASN A 25 6.13 -16.73 -4.74
CA ASN A 25 7.05 -17.33 -3.78
C ASN A 25 7.81 -18.51 -4.40
N ARG A 26 7.12 -19.40 -5.12
CA ARG A 26 7.76 -20.53 -5.82
C ARG A 26 8.66 -20.10 -6.98
N ALA A 27 8.32 -19.01 -7.66
CA ALA A 27 9.12 -18.42 -8.72
C ALA A 27 10.40 -17.74 -8.18
N GLY A 28 10.55 -17.61 -6.86
CA GLY A 28 11.71 -16.98 -6.24
C GLY A 28 11.77 -15.46 -6.43
N LEU A 29 10.66 -14.83 -6.82
CA LEU A 29 10.63 -13.39 -7.09
C LEU A 29 11.05 -12.54 -5.87
N PRO A 30 10.58 -12.81 -4.63
CA PRO A 30 10.98 -11.99 -3.49
C PRO A 30 12.48 -12.11 -3.18
N ILE A 31 13.04 -13.31 -3.32
CA ILE A 31 14.49 -13.57 -3.14
C ILE A 31 15.29 -12.82 -4.21
N GLY A 32 14.91 -12.95 -5.48
CA GLY A 32 15.58 -12.24 -6.57
C GLY A 32 15.50 -10.71 -6.45
N LEU A 33 14.37 -10.18 -5.97
CA LEU A 33 14.25 -8.74 -5.67
C LEU A 33 15.14 -8.32 -4.50
N LEU A 34 15.20 -9.12 -3.43
CA LEU A 34 16.08 -8.87 -2.29
C LEU A 34 17.56 -8.88 -2.72
N ASP A 35 17.96 -9.88 -3.51
CA ASP A 35 19.33 -10.00 -4.05
C ASP A 35 19.66 -8.81 -4.98
N PHE A 36 18.70 -8.36 -5.78
CA PHE A 36 18.87 -7.19 -6.64
C PHE A 36 19.12 -5.91 -5.84
N VAL A 37 18.30 -5.62 -4.83
CA VAL A 37 18.43 -4.38 -4.05
C VAL A 37 19.63 -4.41 -3.11
N THR A 38 19.98 -5.58 -2.56
CA THR A 38 21.17 -5.74 -1.72
C THR A 38 22.45 -5.73 -2.55
N GLY A 39 22.47 -6.36 -3.72
CA GLY A 39 23.59 -6.29 -4.67
C GLY A 39 23.82 -4.91 -5.29
N ALA A 40 22.79 -4.04 -5.28
CA ALA A 40 22.90 -2.64 -5.65
C ALA A 40 23.25 -1.71 -4.48
N ASP A 41 23.58 -2.26 -3.29
CA ASP A 41 23.88 -1.51 -2.06
C ASP A 41 22.79 -0.48 -1.69
N MET A 42 21.53 -0.76 -2.02
CA MET A 42 20.42 0.14 -1.71
C MET A 42 20.12 0.11 -0.22
N SER A 43 20.02 1.29 0.39
CA SER A 43 19.60 1.38 1.79
C SER A 43 18.14 0.93 1.94
N PRO A 44 17.74 0.33 3.10
CA PRO A 44 16.36 -0.09 3.33
C PRO A 44 15.33 1.04 3.13
N LEU A 45 15.69 2.29 3.48
CA LEU A 45 14.86 3.46 3.23
C LEU A 45 14.68 3.75 1.73
N MET A 46 15.74 3.61 0.94
CA MET A 46 15.66 3.83 -0.50
C MET A 46 14.76 2.79 -1.17
N VAL A 47 14.89 1.52 -0.79
CA VAL A 47 14.00 0.45 -1.29
C VAL A 47 12.55 0.74 -0.92
N LEU A 48 12.31 1.17 0.32
CA LEU A 48 10.98 1.52 0.79
C LEU A 48 10.37 2.69 -0.02
N LEU A 49 11.15 3.75 -0.28
CA LEU A 49 10.69 4.87 -1.11
C LEU A 49 10.32 4.44 -2.54
N VAL A 50 11.09 3.50 -3.12
CA VAL A 50 10.77 2.91 -4.42
C VAL A 50 9.46 2.12 -4.36
N ILE A 51 9.27 1.30 -3.33
CA ILE A 51 8.00 0.58 -3.12
C ILE A 51 6.84 1.58 -3.01
N LEU A 52 6.96 2.63 -2.21
CA LEU A 52 5.92 3.65 -2.07
C LEU A 52 5.59 4.35 -3.40
N ALA A 53 6.61 4.65 -4.21
CA ALA A 53 6.40 5.20 -5.55
C ALA A 53 5.62 4.22 -6.45
N ILE A 54 5.93 2.92 -6.37
CA ILE A 54 5.18 1.87 -7.07
C ILE A 54 3.72 1.84 -6.61
N TYR A 55 3.44 1.95 -5.31
CA TYR A 55 2.06 2.03 -4.80
C TYR A 55 1.28 3.23 -5.35
N ILE A 56 1.93 4.39 -5.47
CA ILE A 56 1.30 5.58 -6.08
C ILE A 56 0.95 5.32 -7.55
N VAL A 57 1.85 4.69 -8.30
CA VAL A 57 1.61 4.35 -9.71
C VAL A 57 0.53 3.26 -9.85
N LEU A 58 0.58 2.20 -9.04
CA LEU A 58 -0.38 1.10 -9.07
C LEU A 58 -1.79 1.52 -8.67
N GLY A 59 -1.93 2.49 -7.77
CA GLY A 59 -3.23 3.08 -7.41
C GLY A 59 -3.94 3.76 -8.58
N CYS A 60 -3.25 4.03 -9.68
CA CYS A 60 -3.86 4.50 -10.91
C CYS A 60 -4.63 3.40 -11.67
N VAL A 61 -4.36 2.13 -11.39
CA VAL A 61 -4.94 0.98 -12.11
C VAL A 61 -5.82 0.14 -11.19
N PHE A 62 -5.37 -0.07 -9.96
CA PHE A 62 -6.01 -0.95 -8.99
C PHE A 62 -6.74 -0.17 -7.90
N GLU A 63 -7.88 -0.70 -7.47
CA GLU A 63 -8.54 -0.27 -6.23
C GLU A 63 -7.79 -0.80 -4.98
N SER A 64 -8.11 -0.22 -3.81
CA SER A 64 -7.42 -0.43 -2.53
C SER A 64 -7.15 -1.90 -2.19
N LEU A 65 -8.21 -2.71 -2.02
CA LEU A 65 -8.08 -4.10 -1.59
C LEU A 65 -7.34 -4.96 -2.62
N SER A 66 -7.69 -4.82 -3.89
CA SER A 66 -7.09 -5.59 -4.98
C SER A 66 -5.59 -5.32 -5.09
N MET A 67 -5.16 -4.07 -4.91
CA MET A 67 -3.75 -3.71 -4.92
C MET A 67 -3.00 -4.32 -3.74
N LEU A 68 -3.52 -4.22 -2.52
CA LEU A 68 -2.87 -4.77 -1.32
C LEU A 68 -2.70 -6.28 -1.40
N LEU A 69 -3.75 -7.00 -1.82
CA LEU A 69 -3.73 -8.45 -1.96
C LEU A 69 -2.70 -8.94 -2.99
N LEU A 70 -2.50 -8.18 -4.06
CA LEU A 70 -1.51 -8.47 -5.09
C LEU A 70 -0.07 -8.17 -4.63
N THR A 71 0.13 -7.02 -3.96
CA THR A 71 1.45 -6.43 -3.74
C THR A 71 2.11 -6.87 -2.44
N ILE A 72 1.34 -7.07 -1.36
CA ILE A 72 1.87 -7.48 -0.06
C ILE A 72 2.68 -8.78 -0.16
N PRO A 73 2.22 -9.85 -0.83
CA PRO A 73 2.99 -11.09 -0.95
C PRO A 73 4.35 -10.93 -1.63
N ILE A 74 4.51 -9.90 -2.46
CA ILE A 74 5.75 -9.61 -3.18
C ILE A 74 6.68 -8.76 -2.31
N PHE A 75 6.18 -7.64 -1.79
CA PHE A 75 7.02 -6.63 -1.14
C PHE A 75 7.29 -6.90 0.33
N PHE A 76 6.35 -7.53 1.05
CA PHE A 76 6.55 -7.81 2.48
C PHE A 76 7.81 -8.67 2.73
N PRO A 77 8.06 -9.79 2.03
CA PRO A 77 9.26 -10.58 2.26
C PRO A 77 10.55 -9.81 1.95
N VAL A 78 10.53 -8.88 0.98
CA VAL A 78 11.68 -8.02 0.65
C VAL A 78 11.96 -7.04 1.80
N VAL A 79 10.93 -6.34 2.29
CA VAL A 79 11.06 -5.39 3.40
C VAL A 79 11.47 -6.09 4.70
N GLN A 80 10.92 -7.27 4.96
CA GLN A 80 11.31 -8.11 6.09
C GLN A 80 12.77 -8.55 6.00
N GLY A 81 13.23 -8.99 4.82
CA GLY A 81 14.62 -9.40 4.59
C GLY A 81 15.65 -8.29 4.75
N LEU A 82 15.26 -7.03 4.51
CA LEU A 82 16.11 -5.86 4.70
C LEU A 82 16.26 -5.42 6.16
N GLY A 83 15.41 -5.93 7.08
CA GLY A 83 15.50 -5.64 8.51
C GLY A 83 15.39 -4.14 8.84
N TYR A 84 14.23 -3.54 8.61
CA TYR A 84 14.06 -2.09 8.80
C TYR A 84 14.13 -1.67 10.28
N ALA A 85 15.00 -0.70 10.59
CA ALA A 85 15.13 -0.05 11.90
C ALA A 85 15.31 -0.99 13.12
N GLY A 86 15.81 -2.21 12.92
CA GLY A 86 15.99 -3.20 13.99
C GLY A 86 14.69 -3.77 14.55
N MET A 87 13.56 -3.55 13.86
CA MET A 87 12.26 -4.11 14.25
C MET A 87 12.22 -5.63 14.09
N GLY A 88 11.45 -6.29 14.96
CA GLY A 88 11.17 -7.72 14.86
C GLY A 88 10.27 -8.07 13.66
N PRO A 89 10.20 -9.35 13.26
CA PRO A 89 9.39 -9.80 12.12
C PRO A 89 7.91 -9.40 12.19
N GLU A 90 7.31 -9.45 13.38
CA GLU A 90 5.89 -9.10 13.61
C GLU A 90 5.67 -7.59 13.55
N GLU A 91 6.58 -6.81 14.12
CA GLU A 91 6.54 -5.35 14.09
C GLU A 91 6.65 -4.85 12.64
N ILE A 92 7.54 -5.44 11.84
CA ILE A 92 7.68 -5.11 10.41
C ILE A 92 6.39 -5.42 9.66
N LEU A 93 5.74 -6.55 9.94
CA LEU A 93 4.48 -6.92 9.30
C LEU A 93 3.38 -5.89 9.56
N VAL A 94 3.16 -5.52 10.82
CA VAL A 94 2.14 -4.54 11.19
C VAL A 94 2.48 -3.16 10.62
N TRP A 95 3.72 -2.72 10.81
CA TRP A 95 4.17 -1.42 10.32
C TRP A 95 4.07 -1.31 8.80
N PHE A 96 4.56 -2.30 8.06
CA PHE A 96 4.49 -2.29 6.60
C PHE A 96 3.05 -2.37 6.10
N GLY A 97 2.19 -3.16 6.75
CA GLY A 97 0.77 -3.20 6.44
C GLY A 97 0.09 -1.85 6.59
N VAL A 98 0.35 -1.13 7.69
CA VAL A 98 -0.18 0.23 7.91
C VAL A 98 0.34 1.21 6.87
N ILE A 99 1.64 1.19 6.58
CA ILE A 99 2.25 2.04 5.56
C ILE A 99 1.63 1.76 4.18
N ALA A 100 1.48 0.48 3.80
CA ALA A 100 0.87 0.06 2.56
C ALA A 100 -0.58 0.54 2.43
N VAL A 101 -1.38 0.42 3.50
CA VAL A 101 -2.76 0.95 3.52
C VAL A 101 -2.76 2.47 3.37
N VAL A 102 -1.92 3.19 4.12
CA VAL A 102 -1.86 4.65 4.08
C VAL A 102 -1.47 5.16 2.68
N VAL A 103 -0.43 4.60 2.07
CA VAL A 103 -0.01 5.03 0.71
C VAL A 103 -1.04 4.66 -0.34
N THR A 104 -1.77 3.56 -0.14
CA THR A 104 -2.89 3.16 -1.00
C THR A 104 -4.02 4.17 -0.96
N GLU A 105 -4.41 4.63 0.23
CA GLU A 105 -5.45 5.66 0.35
C GLU A 105 -5.02 6.98 -0.29
N ILE A 106 -3.74 7.36 -0.14
CA ILE A 106 -3.15 8.52 -0.81
C ILE A 106 -3.24 8.37 -2.34
N SER A 107 -2.86 7.22 -2.89
CA SER A 107 -2.82 7.00 -4.34
C SER A 107 -4.21 7.07 -4.98
N LEU A 108 -5.26 6.68 -4.27
CA LEU A 108 -6.64 6.71 -4.75
C LEU A 108 -7.29 8.10 -4.76
N ILE A 109 -6.67 9.11 -4.16
CA ILE A 109 -7.17 10.50 -4.15
C ILE A 109 -6.21 11.51 -4.80
N THR A 110 -4.97 11.11 -5.07
CA THR A 110 -3.94 11.97 -5.67
C THR A 110 -4.06 12.01 -7.21
N PRO A 111 -3.97 13.19 -7.85
CA PRO A 111 -3.84 13.28 -9.32
C PRO A 111 -2.62 12.49 -9.82
N PRO A 112 -2.65 11.82 -11.00
CA PRO A 112 -3.52 12.07 -12.15
C PRO A 112 -4.79 11.21 -12.23
N VAL A 113 -4.84 10.05 -11.56
CA VAL A 113 -5.98 9.12 -11.70
C VAL A 113 -6.93 9.15 -10.52
N GLY A 114 -6.50 9.44 -9.28
CA GLY A 114 -7.33 9.61 -8.09
C GLY A 114 -8.72 8.95 -8.18
N LEU A 115 -8.76 7.62 -8.29
CA LEU A 115 -9.96 6.87 -8.71
C LEU A 115 -11.21 7.30 -7.94
N ASN A 116 -11.09 7.50 -6.63
CA ASN A 116 -12.18 7.93 -5.77
C ASN A 116 -12.70 9.33 -6.14
N VAL A 117 -11.82 10.24 -6.54
CA VAL A 117 -12.15 11.59 -7.00
C VAL A 117 -12.87 11.56 -8.34
N PHE A 118 -12.44 10.71 -9.29
CA PHE A 118 -13.13 10.58 -10.59
C PHE A 118 -14.49 9.91 -10.46
N VAL A 119 -14.61 8.88 -9.62
CA VAL A 119 -15.91 8.25 -9.32
C VAL A 119 -16.86 9.29 -8.72
N LEU A 120 -16.40 10.10 -7.77
CA LEU A 120 -17.19 11.18 -7.18
C LEU A 120 -17.60 12.24 -8.22
N ALA A 121 -16.67 12.69 -9.06
CA ALA A 121 -16.95 13.64 -10.13
C ALA A 121 -17.95 13.09 -11.17
N GLY A 122 -17.95 11.78 -11.43
CA GLY A 122 -18.93 11.12 -12.29
C GLY A 122 -20.37 11.14 -11.73
N VAL A 123 -20.51 11.20 -10.41
CA VAL A 123 -21.82 11.37 -9.73
C VAL A 123 -22.24 12.85 -9.70
N LEU A 124 -21.29 13.76 -9.50
CA LEU A 124 -21.51 15.20 -9.46
C LEU A 124 -21.44 15.85 -10.86
N LYS A 125 -22.50 15.69 -11.65
CA LYS A 125 -22.54 16.16 -13.06
C LYS A 125 -22.28 17.66 -13.25
N ASP A 126 -22.57 18.48 -12.24
CA ASP A 126 -22.44 19.94 -12.31
C ASP A 126 -21.10 20.48 -11.78
N VAL A 127 -20.22 19.60 -11.28
CA VAL A 127 -18.93 19.99 -10.69
C VAL A 127 -17.79 19.47 -11.55
N LYS A 128 -16.91 20.39 -12.00
CA LYS A 128 -15.70 20.02 -12.74
C LYS A 128 -14.79 19.15 -11.87
N THR A 129 -14.22 18.09 -12.43
CA THR A 129 -13.25 17.21 -11.73
C THR A 129 -12.09 17.99 -11.13
N THR A 130 -11.63 19.06 -11.80
CA THR A 130 -10.59 19.97 -11.29
C THR A 130 -10.97 20.64 -9.97
N THR A 131 -12.25 20.94 -9.75
CA THR A 131 -12.75 21.54 -8.52
C THR A 131 -12.70 20.52 -7.38
N VAL A 132 -13.08 19.28 -7.66
CA VAL A 132 -12.99 18.18 -6.70
C VAL A 132 -11.52 17.90 -6.33
N PHE A 133 -10.62 17.87 -7.31
CA PHE A 133 -9.19 17.71 -7.06
C PHE A 133 -8.60 18.83 -6.19
N LYS A 134 -8.97 20.09 -6.45
CA LYS A 134 -8.55 21.21 -5.58
C LYS A 134 -9.07 21.05 -4.16
N GLY A 135 -10.31 20.55 -3.99
CA GLY A 135 -10.91 20.30 -2.68
C GLY A 135 -10.22 19.20 -1.88
N VAL A 136 -9.77 18.12 -2.54
CA VAL A 136 -9.08 17.01 -1.86
C VAL A 136 -7.58 17.25 -1.68
N THR A 137 -6.99 18.22 -2.39
CA THR A 137 -5.56 18.55 -2.30
C THR A 137 -5.02 18.70 -0.87
N PRO A 138 -5.65 19.47 0.04
CA PRO A 138 -5.16 19.57 1.41
C PRO A 138 -5.15 18.23 2.16
N PHE A 139 -6.08 17.31 1.85
CA PHE A 139 -6.17 16.03 2.55
C PHE A 139 -4.98 15.12 2.21
N TRP A 140 -4.70 14.89 0.94
CA TRP A 140 -3.59 14.01 0.57
C TRP A 140 -2.23 14.62 0.89
N CYS A 141 -2.11 15.96 0.89
CA CYS A 141 -0.91 16.64 1.40
C CYS A 141 -0.66 16.33 2.89
N VAL A 142 -1.71 16.40 3.71
CA VAL A 142 -1.62 16.04 5.14
C VAL A 142 -1.34 14.55 5.31
N ASP A 143 -1.92 13.69 4.47
CA ASP A 143 -1.63 12.26 4.51
C ASP A 143 -0.19 11.92 4.12
N ILE A 144 0.44 12.67 3.21
CA ILE A 144 1.89 12.55 2.92
C ILE A 144 2.71 12.91 4.17
N ILE A 145 2.36 13.99 4.87
CA ILE A 145 3.03 14.37 6.12
C ILE A 145 2.86 13.26 7.16
N ARG A 146 1.64 12.74 7.32
CA ARG A 146 1.35 11.59 8.17
C ARG A 146 2.22 10.39 7.78
N LEU A 147 2.30 10.04 6.50
CA LEU A 147 3.11 8.94 6.00
C LEU A 147 4.58 9.12 6.38
N LEU A 148 5.16 10.30 6.18
CA LEU A 148 6.54 10.60 6.56
C LEU A 148 6.78 10.44 8.07
N ILE A 149 5.83 10.84 8.90
CA ILE A 149 5.88 10.63 10.36
C ILE A 149 5.88 9.13 10.69
N LEU A 150 5.00 8.34 10.07
CA LEU A 150 4.92 6.89 10.31
C LEU A 150 6.17 6.13 9.82
N LEU A 151 6.85 6.65 8.78
CA LEU A 151 8.10 6.10 8.27
C LEU A 151 9.29 6.35 9.20
N THR A 152 9.32 7.51 9.85
CA THR A 152 10.42 7.96 10.70
C THR A 152 10.23 7.58 12.17
N LEU A 153 8.99 7.41 12.61
CA LEU A 153 8.63 7.09 13.99
C LEU A 153 7.74 5.84 14.06
N PRO A 154 8.28 4.65 13.72
CA PRO A 154 7.53 3.39 13.72
C PRO A 154 6.92 3.04 15.09
N ALA A 155 7.51 3.55 16.17
CA ALA A 155 6.99 3.40 17.53
C ALA A 155 5.52 3.88 17.68
N TYR A 156 5.09 4.89 16.92
CA TYR A 156 3.68 5.33 16.95
C TYR A 156 2.73 4.29 16.35
N VAL A 157 3.17 3.56 15.33
CA VAL A 157 2.38 2.49 14.70
C VAL A 157 2.25 1.30 15.65
N LEU A 158 3.34 1.00 16.36
CA LEU A 158 3.43 -0.16 17.24
C LEU A 158 2.87 0.09 18.65
N LEU A 159 2.57 1.34 19.01
CA LEU A 159 2.11 1.70 20.36
C LEU A 159 0.84 0.97 20.78
N LEU A 160 -0.15 0.88 19.88
CA LEU A 160 -1.42 0.20 20.16
C LEU A 160 -1.30 -1.34 20.14
N PRO A 161 -0.65 -1.97 19.14
CA PRO A 161 -0.31 -3.40 19.20
C PRO A 161 0.43 -3.79 20.48
N ASN A 162 1.47 -3.04 20.84
CA ASN A 162 2.26 -3.32 22.03
C ASN A 162 1.47 -3.09 23.32
N TRP A 163 0.37 -2.34 23.31
CA TRP A 163 -0.47 -2.17 24.50
C TRP A 163 -1.55 -3.24 24.63
N LEU A 164 -2.01 -3.81 23.51
CA LEU A 164 -3.09 -4.80 23.49
C LEU A 164 -2.59 -6.25 23.66
N TYR A 165 -1.37 -6.55 23.20
CA TYR A 165 -0.80 -7.89 23.20
C TYR A 165 0.29 -8.11 24.27
N HIS A 166 0.45 -7.15 25.19
CA HIS A 166 1.29 -7.27 26.40
C HIS A 166 0.46 -7.17 27.67
#